data_AF-A0A6J4F749-F1
#
_entry.id   AF-A0A6J4F749-F1
#
_cell.length_a   1.000
_cell.length_b   1.000
_cell.length_c   1.000
_cell.angle_alpha   90.00
_cell.angle_beta   90.00
_cell.angle_gamma   90.00
#
_symmetry.space_group_name_H-M   'P 1'
#
loop_
_entity.id
_entity.type
_entity.pdbx_description
1 polymer ?
#
loop_
_entity_poly.entity_id
_entity_poly.type
_entity_poly.pdbx_seq_one_letter_code
_entity_poly.pdbx_strand_id
1 'polypeptide(L)'
;MADWDALGDRIVKAKGGDAQLDTDLCLAVGVSVQPVTESVDAARALVREGAPGWHLHIGFDATGLFPYAALTQGDTHVDASATSVPLALLGALAKVRNLPQ
;
A
#
# COMPACT_ATOMS: atom_id res chain seq x y z
N MET A 1 10.06 7.29 -13.73
CA MET A 1 8.97 7.10 -12.74
C MET A 1 8.79 5.61 -12.56
N ALA A 2 8.60 5.13 -11.33
CA ALA A 2 8.24 3.74 -11.09
C ALA A 2 6.87 3.44 -11.72
N ASP A 3 6.72 2.24 -12.27
CA ASP A 3 5.47 1.74 -12.85
C ASP A 3 4.57 1.24 -11.72
N TRP A 4 3.73 2.13 -11.21
CA TRP A 4 2.83 1.86 -10.08
C TRP A 4 1.64 0.97 -10.46
N ASP A 5 1.26 0.94 -11.73
CA ASP A 5 0.27 -0.02 -12.25
C ASP A 5 0.82 -1.45 -12.16
N ALA A 6 2.04 -1.69 -12.65
CA ALA A 6 2.68 -3.00 -12.56
C ALA A 6 2.94 -3.44 -11.11
N LEU A 7 3.28 -2.51 -10.22
CA LEU A 7 3.42 -2.80 -8.79
C LEU A 7 2.07 -3.15 -8.13
N GLY A 8 1.00 -2.43 -8.48
CA GLY A 8 -0.36 -2.73 -8.03
C GLY A 8 -0.79 -4.15 -8.39
N ASP A 9 -0.57 -4.56 -9.64
CA ASP A 9 -0.87 -5.91 -10.11
C ASP A 9 -0.12 -7.00 -9.33
N ARG A 10 1.13 -6.72 -8.94
CA ARG A 10 1.94 -7.65 -8.14
C ARG A 10 1.44 -7.72 -6.69
N ILE A 11 1.06 -6.58 -6.09
CA ILE A 11 0.48 -6.53 -4.75
C ILE A 11 -0.79 -7.39 -4.70
N VAL A 12 -1.69 -7.29 -5.70
CA VAL A 12 -2.93 -8.08 -5.75
C VAL A 12 -2.66 -9.59 -5.82
N LYS A 13 -1.56 -10.00 -6.47
CA LYS A 13 -1.17 -11.41 -6.63
C LYS A 13 -0.38 -11.97 -5.43
N ALA A 14 0.17 -11.09 -4.59
CA ALA A 14 0.95 -11.49 -3.43
C ALA A 14 0.06 -12.23 -2.40
N LYS A 15 0.62 -13.28 -1.80
CA LYS A 15 -0.06 -14.11 -0.79
C LYS A 15 0.57 -14.00 0.61
N GLY A 16 1.60 -13.19 0.75
CA GLY A 16 2.44 -13.04 1.94
C GLY A 16 3.67 -12.18 1.63
N GLY A 17 4.72 -12.33 2.43
CA GLY A 17 6.00 -11.63 2.22
C GLY A 17 6.61 -11.93 0.84
N ASP A 18 7.09 -10.88 0.17
CA ASP A 18 7.75 -10.92 -1.13
C ASP A 18 8.90 -9.90 -1.14
N ALA A 19 10.12 -10.39 -0.93
CA ALA A 19 11.31 -9.55 -0.80
C ALA A 19 11.67 -8.77 -2.08
N GLN A 20 11.29 -9.29 -3.26
CA GLN A 20 11.52 -8.56 -4.50
C GLN A 20 10.50 -7.41 -4.62
N LEU A 21 9.23 -7.69 -4.30
CA LEU A 21 8.22 -6.64 -4.26
C LEU A 21 8.54 -5.58 -3.20
N ASP A 22 9.06 -5.98 -2.04
CA ASP A 22 9.55 -5.06 -1.01
C ASP A 22 10.62 -4.10 -1.54
N THR A 23 11.63 -4.66 -2.21
CA THR A 23 12.72 -3.89 -2.81
C THR A 23 12.17 -2.89 -3.81
N ASP A 24 11.30 -3.33 -4.72
CA ASP A 24 10.79 -2.48 -5.79
C ASP A 24 9.89 -1.35 -5.24
N LEU A 25 9.07 -1.64 -4.22
CA LEU A 25 8.23 -0.66 -3.54
C LEU A 25 9.05 0.38 -2.77
N CYS A 26 10.05 -0.05 -2.00
CA CYS A 26 10.95 0.87 -1.28
C CYS A 26 11.72 1.78 -2.24
N LEU A 27 12.23 1.24 -3.34
CA LEU A 27 12.91 2.02 -4.38
C LEU A 27 11.95 2.99 -5.08
N ALA A 28 10.72 2.58 -5.36
CA ALA A 28 9.71 3.43 -5.99
C ALA A 28 9.30 4.65 -5.13
N VAL A 29 9.37 4.50 -3.79
CA VAL A 29 9.13 5.59 -2.83
C VAL A 29 10.41 6.38 -2.53
N GLY A 30 11.59 5.77 -2.72
CA GLY A 30 12.89 6.40 -2.45
C GLY A 30 13.37 6.24 -1.01
N VAL A 31 13.02 5.12 -0.36
CA VAL A 31 13.43 4.80 1.02
C VAL A 31 14.32 3.55 1.06
N SER A 32 14.97 3.33 2.20
CA SER A 32 15.74 2.10 2.45
C SER A 32 14.84 0.86 2.37
N VAL A 33 15.39 -0.24 1.84
CA VAL A 33 14.68 -1.52 1.72
C VAL A 33 14.27 -2.04 3.10
N GLN A 34 13.00 -2.41 3.22
CA GLN A 34 12.36 -2.95 4.42
C GLN A 34 11.33 -4.03 4.04
N PRO A 35 10.99 -4.97 4.94
CA PRO A 35 10.06 -6.07 4.65
C PRO A 35 8.59 -5.61 4.68
N VAL A 36 8.21 -4.71 3.76
CA VAL A 36 6.92 -4.00 3.76
C VAL A 36 5.72 -4.88 3.42
N THR A 37 5.90 -6.03 2.78
CA THR A 37 4.83 -6.98 2.44
C THR A 37 4.45 -7.90 3.59
N GLU A 38 5.30 -8.04 4.62
CA GLU A 38 5.05 -8.88 5.80
C GLU A 38 4.96 -8.09 7.12
N SER A 39 5.51 -6.88 7.19
CA SER A 39 5.47 -6.03 8.38
C SER A 39 4.47 -4.89 8.25
N VAL A 40 3.48 -4.86 9.16
CA VAL A 40 2.49 -3.77 9.23
C VAL A 40 3.16 -2.42 9.49
N ASP A 41 4.15 -2.38 10.39
CA ASP A 41 4.84 -1.14 10.73
C ASP A 41 5.67 -0.60 9.57
N ALA A 42 6.38 -1.49 8.85
CA ALA A 42 7.14 -1.11 7.66
C ALA A 42 6.20 -0.65 6.53
N ALA A 43 5.12 -1.37 6.27
CA ALA A 43 4.11 -0.98 5.29
C ALA A 43 3.52 0.40 5.61
N ARG A 44 3.15 0.62 6.88
CA ARG A 44 2.57 1.90 7.33
C ARG A 44 3.58 3.04 7.23
N ALA A 45 4.85 2.80 7.53
CA ALA A 45 5.91 3.77 7.32
C ALA A 45 6.05 4.11 5.83
N LEU A 46 6.10 3.10 4.96
CA LEU A 46 6.19 3.30 3.52
C LEU A 46 5.00 4.11 2.97
N VAL A 47 3.77 3.85 3.44
CA VAL A 47 2.58 4.64 3.07
C VAL A 47 2.74 6.11 3.45
N ARG A 48 3.24 6.40 4.65
CA ARG A 48 3.46 7.78 5.12
C ARG A 48 4.47 8.53 4.25
N GLU A 49 5.54 7.86 3.86
CA GLU A 49 6.57 8.44 2.99
C GLU A 49 6.09 8.56 1.53
N GLY A 50 5.34 7.59 1.03
CA GLY A 50 4.89 7.54 -0.36
C GLY A 50 3.64 8.39 -0.66
N ALA A 51 2.83 8.69 0.35
CA ALA A 51 1.62 9.50 0.24
C ALA A 51 1.58 10.61 1.33
N PRO A 52 2.54 11.56 1.31
CA PRO A 52 2.59 12.61 2.31
C PRO A 52 1.32 13.48 2.24
N GLY A 53 0.74 13.79 3.41
CA GLY A 53 -0.49 14.58 3.52
C GLY A 53 -1.78 13.80 3.34
N TRP A 54 -1.73 12.49 3.09
CA TRP A 54 -2.91 11.62 3.06
C TRP A 54 -3.24 11.09 4.46
N HIS A 55 -4.53 11.08 4.78
CA HIS A 55 -5.05 10.47 6.00
C HIS A 55 -5.25 8.97 5.80
N LEU A 56 -4.56 8.17 6.61
CA LEU A 56 -4.67 6.71 6.60
C LEU A 56 -5.71 6.21 7.62
N HIS A 57 -6.64 5.40 7.14
CA HIS A 57 -7.54 4.57 7.95
C HIS A 57 -7.29 3.08 7.65
N ILE A 58 -7.38 2.23 8.67
CA ILE A 58 -7.27 0.78 8.54
C ILE A 58 -8.45 0.17 9.30
N GLY A 59 -9.12 -0.78 8.67
CA GLY A 59 -10.25 -1.49 9.27
C GLY A 59 -10.39 -2.88 8.68
N PHE A 60 -11.56 -3.49 8.93
CA PHE A 60 -11.99 -4.72 8.28
C PHE A 60 -13.24 -4.43 7.46
N ASP A 61 -13.45 -5.23 6.42
CA ASP A 61 -14.67 -5.19 5.63
C ASP A 61 -15.93 -5.43 6.49
N ALA A 62 -17.11 -5.24 5.90
CA ALA A 62 -18.39 -5.40 6.61
C ALA A 62 -18.61 -6.83 7.17
N THR A 63 -17.89 -7.83 6.67
CA THR A 63 -17.93 -9.21 7.18
C THR A 63 -16.93 -9.47 8.31
N GLY A 64 -15.98 -8.55 8.52
CA GLY A 64 -14.88 -8.70 9.46
C GLY A 64 -13.76 -9.62 8.97
N LEU A 65 -13.78 -10.05 7.69
CA LEU A 65 -12.90 -11.12 7.20
C LEU A 65 -11.61 -10.57 6.59
N PHE A 66 -11.71 -9.59 5.70
CA PHE A 66 -10.53 -9.01 5.06
C PHE A 66 -10.19 -7.64 5.64
N PRO A 67 -8.91 -7.39 5.97
CA PRO A 67 -8.47 -6.04 6.26
C PRO A 67 -8.56 -5.16 5.01
N TYR A 68 -8.85 -3.88 5.23
CA TYR A 68 -8.73 -2.85 4.22
C TYR A 68 -7.96 -1.65 4.76
N ALA A 69 -7.31 -0.92 3.86
CA ALA A 69 -6.71 0.37 4.12
C ALA A 69 -7.35 1.41 3.21
N ALA A 70 -7.59 2.60 3.74
CA ALA A 70 -8.09 3.73 2.99
C ALA A 70 -7.19 4.95 3.19
N LEU A 71 -6.94 5.67 2.10
CA LEU A 71 -6.20 6.91 2.07
C LEU A 71 -7.14 8.02 1.59
N THR A 72 -7.21 9.11 2.35
CA THR A 72 -8.06 10.28 2.03
C THR A 72 -7.23 11.56 2.00
N GLN A 73 -7.43 12.41 0.99
CA GLN A 73 -6.86 13.75 0.91
C GLN A 73 -7.89 14.70 0.28
N GLY A 74 -8.40 15.65 1.06
CA GLY A 74 -9.52 16.51 0.64
C GLY A 74 -10.76 15.66 0.31
N ASP A 75 -11.33 15.86 -0.88
CA ASP A 75 -12.47 15.08 -1.38
C ASP A 75 -12.06 13.76 -2.06
N THR A 76 -10.76 13.49 -2.19
CA THR A 76 -10.26 12.28 -2.83
C THR A 76 -10.12 11.16 -1.80
N HIS A 77 -10.72 10.02 -2.10
CA HIS A 77 -10.68 8.82 -1.27
C HIS A 77 -10.33 7.60 -2.13
N VAL A 78 -9.37 6.80 -1.68
CA VAL A 78 -9.06 5.50 -2.27
C VAL A 78 -8.91 4.46 -1.18
N ASP A 79 -9.38 3.25 -1.44
CA ASP A 79 -9.26 2.12 -0.52
C ASP A 79 -8.74 0.87 -1.23
N ALA A 80 -8.16 -0.05 -0.49
CA ALA A 80 -7.80 -1.38 -0.97
C ALA A 80 -8.01 -2.42 0.13
N SER A 81 -8.65 -3.53 -0.24
CA SER A 81 -8.79 -4.72 0.61
C SER A 81 -7.81 -5.79 0.14
N ALA A 82 -7.26 -6.57 1.08
CA ALA A 82 -6.35 -7.66 0.75
C ALA A 82 -6.40 -8.78 1.81
N THR A 83 -5.67 -9.86 1.57
CA THR A 83 -5.56 -11.00 2.51
C THR A 83 -4.76 -10.69 3.77
N SER A 84 -4.05 -9.56 3.81
CA SER A 84 -3.29 -9.10 4.97
C SER A 84 -3.27 -7.57 5.04
N VAL A 85 -3.07 -7.04 6.26
CA VAL A 85 -2.98 -5.59 6.49
C VAL A 85 -1.85 -4.93 5.68
N PRO A 86 -0.62 -5.50 5.62
CA PRO A 86 0.44 -4.92 4.79
C PRO A 86 0.05 -4.80 3.32
N LEU A 87 -0.55 -5.85 2.74
CA LEU A 87 -0.96 -5.81 1.33
C LEU A 87 -2.10 -4.82 1.08
N ALA A 88 -3.03 -4.67 2.02
CA ALA A 88 -4.08 -3.66 1.93
C ALA A 88 -3.49 -2.24 1.94
N LEU A 89 -2.53 -1.96 2.83
CA LEU A 89 -1.80 -0.70 2.90
C LEU A 89 -1.06 -0.38 1.60
N LEU A 90 -0.30 -1.35 1.08
CA LEU A 90 0.45 -1.20 -0.16
C LEU A 90 -0.46 -1.01 -1.37
N GLY A 91 -1.61 -1.70 -1.41
CA GLY A 91 -2.61 -1.54 -2.46
C GLY A 91 -3.22 -0.14 -2.47
N ALA A 92 -3.54 0.42 -1.29
CA ALA A 92 -4.02 1.80 -1.19
C ALA A 92 -2.95 2.79 -1.64
N LEU A 93 -1.69 2.58 -1.26
CA LEU A 93 -0.57 3.40 -1.73
C LEU A 93 -0.44 3.37 -3.25
N ALA A 94 -0.45 2.19 -3.88
CA ALA A 94 -0.35 2.07 -5.33
C ALA A 94 -1.48 2.85 -6.03
N LYS A 95 -2.71 2.77 -5.52
CA LYS A 95 -3.83 3.57 -6.03
C LYS A 95 -3.58 5.07 -5.93
N VAL A 96 -3.09 5.57 -4.79
CA VAL A 96 -2.71 6.99 -4.63
C VAL A 96 -1.65 7.41 -5.66
N ARG A 97 -0.64 6.56 -5.87
CA ARG A 97 0.48 6.87 -6.78
C ARG A 97 0.11 6.83 -8.26
N ASN A 98 -1.02 6.21 -8.60
CA ASN A 98 -1.62 6.21 -9.94
C ASN A 98 -2.59 7.37 -10.18
N LEU A 99 -2.93 8.17 -9.16
CA LEU A 99 -3.75 9.35 -9.37
C LEU A 99 -2.98 10.42 -10.17
N PRO A 100 -3.66 11.14 -11.07
CA PRO A 100 -3.07 12.31 -11.72
C PRO A 100 -2.68 13.35 -10.66
N GLN A 101 -1.42 13.79 -10.70
CA GLN A 101 -0.86 14.81 -9.81
C GLN A 101 -1.26 16.22 -10.27
#